data_AF-A0A8C0E575-F1
#
_entry.id   AF-A0A8C0E575-F1
#
_cell.length_a   1.000
_cell.length_b   1.000
_cell.length_c   1.000
_cell.angle_alpha   90.00
_cell.angle_beta   90.00
_cell.angle_gamma   90.00
#
_symmetry.space_group_name_H-M   'P 1'
#
loop_
_entity.id
_entity.type
_entity.pdbx_description
1 polymer ?
#
loop_
_entity_poly.entity_id
_entity_poly.type
_entity_poly.pdbx_seq_one_letter_code
_entity_poly.pdbx_strand_id
1 'polypeptide(L)'
;LPSYTVTVATGSQWFAGTDDYIYLSLVGSAGCSEKHLLDKPFYNDSSVDSYNVIVDDELGDIQLIRIEKRKYWFHDDWYLKYITLKTPCGNYIEFPCYRWISGESEIVLRDGRAKLACDDQIHILKQHRRKELETRQKQYRWMEWTPGFPLSIDAKCHKDLPRDIQFDSEKGVDFVLNYSKAMENLFINRFMHMFQSSWSNFADFEKIFVRISNTISEQVMNHWQEDLMFGYQFLNGCNPVLIQRCTKLPVNLPVTTEMVECSLERQLTLEQEVELGNIFVVDFKLLDGIDVNKTDPCTLQFLAAPICLLYKNLANKIVPIAIQLNQVPGDENPIFLPSDAKYDWLLAKIWVRSSDFHIHQTITHLLRTHLVSEVFGIAMYRQLPAVSSCPSTQLLVAHVRFTIAINTKAREQLICEYGLFDKVGMNHHLGGK
;
A
#
# COMPACT_ATOMS: atom_id res chain seq x y z
N LEU A 1 20.05 47.48 -12.66
CA LEU A 1 19.01 46.65 -12.02
C LEU A 1 19.50 45.20 -12.01
N PRO A 2 19.53 44.52 -10.84
CA PRO A 2 19.89 43.12 -10.75
C PRO A 2 18.96 42.26 -11.63
N SER A 3 19.55 41.37 -12.43
CA SER A 3 18.83 40.45 -13.32
C SER A 3 19.03 39.01 -12.86
N TYR A 4 17.92 38.28 -12.74
CA TYR A 4 17.87 36.88 -12.36
C TYR A 4 17.32 36.07 -13.53
N THR A 5 17.96 34.95 -13.85
CA THR A 5 17.37 33.97 -14.77
C THR A 5 16.61 32.95 -13.95
N VAL A 6 15.28 32.93 -14.08
CA VAL A 6 14.39 31.96 -13.46
C VAL A 6 14.08 30.88 -14.47
N THR A 7 14.31 29.62 -14.12
CA THR A 7 13.86 28.48 -14.92
C THR A 7 12.79 27.72 -14.14
N VAL A 8 11.66 27.46 -14.78
CA VAL A 8 10.50 26.78 -14.21
C VAL A 8 10.32 25.45 -14.95
N ALA A 9 10.29 24.34 -14.21
CA ALA A 9 10.09 23.02 -14.79
C ALA A 9 8.72 22.44 -14.43
N THR A 10 7.89 22.21 -15.43
CA THR A 10 6.56 21.61 -15.30
C THR A 10 6.63 20.08 -15.34
N GLY A 11 5.68 19.43 -14.67
CA GLY A 11 5.50 17.98 -14.66
C GLY A 11 5.28 17.38 -16.03
N SER A 12 5.58 16.09 -16.18
CA SER A 12 5.27 15.31 -17.39
C SER A 12 3.97 14.50 -17.25
N GLN A 13 3.27 14.63 -16.11
CA GLN A 13 2.01 13.95 -15.87
C GLN A 13 0.92 14.50 -16.80
N TRP A 14 -0.11 13.69 -17.07
CA TRP A 14 -1.28 14.19 -17.79
C TRP A 14 -1.94 15.31 -17.00
N PHE A 15 -2.31 16.38 -17.71
CA PHE A 15 -2.87 17.61 -17.14
C PHE A 15 -1.93 18.34 -16.18
N ALA A 16 -0.62 18.12 -16.28
CA ALA A 16 0.37 18.84 -15.46
C ALA A 16 0.58 20.30 -15.88
N GLY A 17 0.22 20.67 -17.12
CA GLY A 17 0.36 22.03 -17.65
C GLY A 17 -0.79 22.94 -17.24
N THR A 18 -0.61 24.24 -17.43
CA THR A 18 -1.59 25.27 -17.05
C THR A 18 -1.59 26.41 -18.06
N ASP A 19 -2.78 26.96 -18.32
CA ASP A 19 -3.01 28.18 -19.11
C ASP A 19 -3.30 29.40 -18.21
N ASP A 20 -3.22 29.22 -16.87
CA ASP A 20 -3.41 30.29 -15.89
C ASP A 20 -2.17 31.19 -15.76
N TYR A 21 -2.37 32.40 -15.25
CA TYR A 21 -1.29 33.35 -15.04
C TYR A 21 -0.43 32.95 -13.84
N ILE A 22 0.88 32.86 -14.05
CA ILE A 22 1.85 32.55 -13.00
C ILE A 22 2.63 33.80 -12.61
N TYR A 23 2.51 34.20 -11.34
CA TYR A 23 3.27 35.31 -10.77
C TYR A 23 4.37 34.79 -9.85
N LEU A 24 5.54 35.42 -9.91
CA LEU A 24 6.70 35.08 -9.10
C LEU A 24 7.20 36.29 -8.30
N SER A 25 7.55 36.06 -7.04
CA SER A 25 8.29 37.03 -6.22
C SER A 25 9.49 36.36 -5.53
N LEU A 26 10.61 37.09 -5.50
CA LEU A 26 11.86 36.68 -4.86
C LEU A 26 11.96 37.33 -3.48
N VAL A 27 12.14 36.51 -2.44
CA VAL A 27 12.32 36.98 -1.06
C VAL A 27 13.77 36.76 -0.65
N GLY A 28 14.51 37.85 -0.52
CA GLY A 28 15.90 37.83 -0.07
C GLY A 28 16.09 38.33 1.36
N SER A 29 17.34 38.34 1.82
CA SER A 29 17.71 38.80 3.16
C SER A 29 17.59 40.32 3.34
N ALA A 30 17.70 41.09 2.26
CA ALA A 30 17.68 42.55 2.26
C ALA A 30 16.37 43.16 1.75
N GLY A 31 15.51 42.37 1.09
CA GLY A 31 14.25 42.87 0.52
C GLY A 31 13.42 41.79 -0.16
N CYS A 32 12.30 42.20 -0.75
CA CYS A 32 11.42 41.36 -1.54
C CYS A 32 11.18 42.04 -2.90
N SER A 33 11.21 41.28 -3.98
CA SER A 33 10.80 41.81 -5.29
C SER A 33 9.29 42.04 -5.32
N GLU A 34 8.86 42.81 -6.32
CA GLU A 34 7.47 42.85 -6.78
C GLU A 34 7.02 41.51 -7.39
N LYS A 35 5.75 41.46 -7.84
CA LYS A 35 5.19 40.29 -8.53
C LYS A 35 5.49 40.40 -10.02
N HIS A 36 6.27 39.45 -10.52
CA HIS A 36 6.60 39.35 -11.93
C HIS A 36 5.70 38.30 -12.59
N LEU A 37 4.95 38.70 -13.61
CA LEU A 37 4.21 37.75 -14.44
C LEU A 37 5.22 36.94 -15.27
N LEU A 38 5.18 35.62 -15.12
CA LEU A 38 5.98 34.68 -15.89
C LEU A 38 5.20 34.33 -17.16
N ASP A 39 5.36 35.14 -18.19
CA ASP A 39 4.74 34.94 -19.50
C ASP A 39 5.77 35.17 -20.61
N LYS A 40 5.67 34.37 -21.68
CA LYS A 40 6.43 34.56 -22.92
C LYS A 40 5.45 34.84 -24.06
N PRO A 41 5.27 36.12 -24.44
CA PRO A 41 4.46 36.44 -25.60
C PRO A 41 5.05 35.75 -26.85
N PHE A 42 4.20 35.02 -27.59
CA PHE A 42 4.49 34.38 -28.88
C PHE A 42 5.37 33.11 -28.87
N TYR A 43 5.55 32.46 -27.72
CA TYR A 43 6.18 31.13 -27.63
C TYR A 43 5.21 30.10 -27.08
N ASN A 44 5.22 28.88 -27.63
CA ASN A 44 4.53 27.74 -27.01
C ASN A 44 5.30 27.35 -25.75
N ASP A 45 4.63 27.28 -24.61
CA ASP A 45 5.21 26.82 -23.35
C ASP A 45 5.81 25.42 -23.54
N SER A 46 7.02 25.27 -23.03
CA SER A 46 7.74 24.01 -23.08
C SER A 46 7.62 23.31 -21.73
N SER A 47 8.17 22.10 -21.58
CA SER A 47 8.20 21.48 -20.24
C SER A 47 9.15 22.20 -19.26
N VAL A 48 10.04 23.07 -19.77
CA VAL A 48 11.03 23.81 -18.99
C VAL A 48 11.23 25.22 -19.56
N ASP A 49 10.69 26.23 -18.89
CA ASP A 49 10.71 27.60 -19.35
C ASP A 49 11.63 28.50 -18.55
N SER A 50 12.45 29.29 -19.26
CA SER A 50 13.35 30.29 -18.66
C SER A 50 12.89 31.71 -18.92
N TYR A 51 12.95 32.55 -17.88
CA TYR A 51 12.53 33.95 -17.85
C TYR A 51 13.64 34.81 -17.27
N ASN A 52 13.80 36.03 -17.78
CA ASN A 52 14.70 37.03 -17.20
C ASN A 52 13.88 38.00 -16.35
N VAL A 53 14.09 37.95 -15.03
CA VAL A 53 13.42 38.81 -14.05
C VAL A 53 14.37 39.91 -13.63
N ILE A 54 13.97 41.16 -13.82
CA ILE A 54 14.72 42.35 -13.43
C ILE A 54 14.05 42.91 -12.19
N VAL A 55 14.83 43.18 -11.14
CA VAL A 55 14.33 43.70 -9.86
C VAL A 55 14.88 45.10 -9.62
N ASP A 56 14.06 45.96 -9.00
CA ASP A 56 14.41 47.35 -8.71
C ASP A 56 15.57 47.51 -7.72
N ASP A 57 15.58 46.68 -6.68
CA ASP A 57 16.54 46.75 -5.57
C ASP A 57 17.37 45.45 -5.40
N GLU A 58 18.52 45.58 -4.74
CA GLU A 58 19.34 44.44 -4.34
C GLU A 58 18.67 43.65 -3.21
N LEU A 59 18.33 42.39 -3.45
CA LEU A 59 17.58 41.54 -2.52
C LEU A 59 18.46 40.82 -1.48
N GLY A 60 19.78 40.83 -1.65
CA GLY A 60 20.71 40.00 -0.87
C GLY A 60 20.56 38.51 -1.16
N ASP A 61 20.82 37.67 -0.16
CA ASP A 61 20.74 36.21 -0.31
C ASP A 61 19.28 35.76 -0.41
N ILE A 62 18.90 35.17 -1.55
CA ILE A 62 17.55 34.64 -1.77
C ILE A 62 17.26 33.51 -0.80
N GLN A 63 16.18 33.67 -0.02
CA GLN A 63 15.74 32.72 1.00
C GLN A 63 14.53 31.91 0.53
N LEU A 64 13.56 32.56 -0.14
CA LEU A 64 12.31 31.95 -0.56
C LEU A 64 11.89 32.44 -1.96
N ILE A 65 11.14 31.62 -2.68
CA ILE A 65 10.40 32.01 -3.88
C ILE A 65 8.91 31.88 -3.59
N ARG A 66 8.13 32.92 -3.92
CA ARG A 66 6.67 32.87 -3.90
C ARG A 66 6.15 32.70 -5.31
N ILE A 67 5.21 31.78 -5.48
CA ILE A 67 4.50 31.55 -6.73
C ILE A 67 3.01 31.67 -6.46
N GLU A 68 2.34 32.48 -7.26
CA GLU A 68 0.89 32.67 -7.19
C GLU A 68 0.30 32.35 -8.55
N LYS A 69 -0.64 31.41 -8.59
CA LYS A 69 -1.42 31.09 -9.78
C LYS A 69 -2.72 31.91 -9.75
N ARG A 70 -3.09 32.53 -10.87
CA ARG A 70 -4.36 33.26 -11.02
C ARG A 70 -5.11 32.78 -12.23
N LYS A 71 -6.41 32.62 -12.07
CA LYS A 71 -7.29 32.11 -13.11
C LYS A 71 -7.27 33.00 -14.35
N TYR A 72 -7.02 32.42 -15.52
CA TYR A 72 -7.23 33.12 -16.79
C TYR A 72 -8.68 32.94 -17.27
N TRP A 73 -9.10 31.70 -17.56
CA TRP A 73 -10.44 31.45 -18.11
C TRP A 73 -11.15 30.24 -17.51
N PHE A 74 -10.50 29.08 -17.49
CA PHE A 74 -11.00 27.87 -16.84
C PHE A 74 -10.14 27.52 -15.63
N HIS A 75 -10.68 26.71 -14.73
CA HIS A 75 -9.88 26.20 -13.62
C HIS A 75 -9.04 25.03 -14.11
N ASP A 76 -7.73 25.14 -13.94
CA ASP A 76 -6.78 24.06 -14.16
C ASP A 76 -5.89 23.85 -12.93
N ASP A 77 -5.20 22.71 -12.92
CA ASP A 77 -4.18 22.37 -11.93
C ASP A 77 -2.81 22.44 -12.61
N TRP A 78 -1.77 22.86 -11.89
CA TRP A 78 -0.41 22.90 -12.42
C TRP A 78 0.53 22.03 -11.57
N TYR A 79 1.25 21.08 -12.18
CA TYR A 79 2.28 20.32 -11.46
C TYR A 79 3.65 20.97 -11.65
N LEU A 80 4.16 21.62 -10.59
CA LEU A 80 5.49 22.24 -10.60
C LEU A 80 6.53 21.25 -10.05
N LYS A 81 7.53 20.90 -10.86
CA LYS A 81 8.66 20.05 -10.41
C LYS A 81 9.62 20.86 -9.54
N TYR A 82 10.22 21.88 -10.13
CA TYR A 82 11.21 22.73 -9.46
C TYR A 82 11.31 24.09 -10.14
N ILE A 83 11.90 25.04 -9.43
CA ILE A 83 12.36 26.32 -9.97
C ILE A 83 13.86 26.41 -9.74
N THR A 84 14.61 26.86 -10.72
CA THR A 84 16.02 27.21 -10.54
C THR A 84 16.26 28.67 -10.80
N LEU A 85 17.20 29.25 -10.06
CA LEU A 85 17.50 30.66 -10.07
C LEU A 85 18.99 30.85 -10.31
N LYS A 86 19.34 31.54 -11.40
CA LYS A 86 20.68 32.08 -11.61
C LYS A 86 20.70 33.55 -11.18
N THR A 87 21.45 33.84 -10.13
CA THR A 87 21.57 35.18 -9.53
C THR A 87 22.48 36.10 -10.36
N PRO A 88 22.42 37.44 -10.16
CA PRO A 88 23.32 38.38 -10.83
C PRO A 88 24.81 38.09 -10.62
N CYS A 89 25.17 37.53 -9.46
CA CYS A 89 26.53 37.13 -9.12
C CYS A 89 26.94 35.75 -9.65
N GLY A 90 26.07 35.08 -10.42
CA GLY A 90 26.35 33.80 -11.07
C GLY A 90 26.07 32.56 -10.21
N ASN A 91 25.62 32.71 -8.96
CA ASN A 91 25.20 31.58 -8.12
C ASN A 91 23.94 30.93 -8.67
N TYR A 92 23.88 29.60 -8.57
CA TYR A 92 22.73 28.79 -8.97
C TYR A 92 22.05 28.21 -7.73
N ILE A 93 20.74 28.39 -7.63
CA ILE A 93 19.93 27.93 -6.49
C ILE A 93 18.73 27.16 -7.03
N GLU A 94 18.49 25.96 -6.51
CA GLU A 94 17.35 25.12 -6.89
C GLU A 94 16.31 25.10 -5.76
N PHE A 95 15.05 25.21 -6.14
CA PHE A 95 13.87 25.24 -5.28
C PHE A 95 12.94 24.09 -5.68
N PRO A 96 13.07 22.91 -5.05
CA PRO A 96 12.22 21.76 -5.37
C PRO A 96 10.80 21.99 -4.84
N CYS A 97 9.80 21.64 -5.68
CA CYS A 97 8.38 21.74 -5.35
C CYS A 97 7.73 20.36 -5.32
N TYR A 98 7.67 19.69 -6.47
CA TYR A 98 7.05 18.37 -6.69
C TYR A 98 5.60 18.25 -6.21
N ARG A 99 4.81 19.29 -6.42
CA ARG A 99 3.42 19.40 -5.92
C ARG A 99 2.48 19.98 -6.96
N TRP A 100 1.20 19.69 -6.78
CA TRP A 100 0.11 20.28 -7.55
C TRP A 100 -0.26 21.64 -6.96
N ILE A 101 -0.32 22.65 -7.81
CA ILE A 101 -0.78 23.99 -7.50
C ILE A 101 -2.20 24.10 -8.05
N SER A 102 -3.16 23.91 -7.16
CA SER A 102 -4.59 23.96 -7.47
C SER A 102 -5.18 25.31 -7.06
N GLY A 103 -6.03 25.86 -7.94
CA GLY A 103 -6.74 27.12 -7.69
C GLY A 103 -5.85 28.34 -7.53
N GLU A 104 -6.42 29.40 -6.96
CA GLU A 104 -5.74 30.67 -6.71
C GLU A 104 -5.06 30.63 -5.35
N SER A 105 -3.91 29.97 -5.28
CA SER A 105 -3.12 29.85 -4.06
C SER A 105 -1.69 30.35 -4.25
N GLU A 106 -1.16 30.99 -3.21
CA GLU A 106 0.26 31.31 -3.12
C GLU A 106 0.98 30.11 -2.49
N ILE A 107 2.00 29.59 -3.19
CA ILE A 107 2.95 28.65 -2.63
C ILE A 107 4.27 29.35 -2.36
N VAL A 108 4.97 28.91 -1.32
CA VAL A 108 6.26 29.47 -0.92
C VAL A 108 7.28 28.35 -0.85
N LEU A 109 8.29 28.42 -1.72
CA LEU A 109 9.34 27.44 -1.87
C LEU A 109 10.62 27.89 -1.17
N ARG A 110 11.32 26.92 -0.59
CA ARG A 110 12.66 27.07 -0.03
C ARG A 110 13.67 26.40 -0.96
N ASP A 111 14.93 26.84 -0.86
CA ASP A 111 16.03 26.16 -1.56
C ASP A 111 16.14 24.68 -1.14
N GLY A 112 16.67 23.84 -2.03
CA GLY A 112 16.68 22.38 -1.87
C GLY A 112 17.59 21.81 -0.79
N ARG A 113 18.38 22.64 -0.08
CA ARG A 113 19.25 22.16 1.00
C ARG A 113 18.38 21.75 2.18
N ALA A 114 18.51 20.48 2.60
CA ALA A 114 17.77 19.96 3.74
C ALA A 114 18.19 20.67 5.04
N LYS A 115 17.20 21.09 5.84
CA LYS A 115 17.43 21.89 7.06
C LYS A 115 16.63 21.36 8.24
N LEU A 116 17.24 21.29 9.40
CA LEU A 116 16.53 21.01 10.65
C LEU A 116 15.90 22.31 11.18
N ALA A 117 14.93 22.18 12.09
CA ALA A 117 14.31 23.34 12.72
C ALA A 117 15.33 24.21 13.48
N CYS A 118 16.39 23.61 14.02
CA CYS A 118 17.48 24.32 14.67
C CYS A 118 18.38 25.08 13.70
N ASP A 119 18.33 24.81 12.40
CA ASP A 119 19.12 25.55 11.39
C ASP A 119 18.43 26.85 10.97
N ASP A 120 17.11 26.94 11.20
CA ASP A 120 16.32 28.11 10.88
C ASP A 120 16.52 29.14 11.99
N GLN A 121 17.42 30.11 11.77
CA GLN A 121 17.74 31.14 12.77
C GLN A 121 16.95 32.43 12.57
N ILE A 122 16.72 32.82 11.32
CA ILE A 122 16.03 34.06 10.96
C ILE A 122 14.51 33.92 11.02
N HIS A 123 13.82 35.03 11.35
CA HIS A 123 12.38 35.06 11.58
C HIS A 123 11.57 34.56 10.36
N ILE A 124 11.97 34.96 9.15
CA ILE A 124 11.27 34.61 7.90
C ILE A 124 11.18 33.09 7.70
N LEU A 125 12.29 32.36 7.89
CA LEU A 125 12.34 30.90 7.73
C LEU A 125 11.58 30.17 8.84
N LYS A 126 11.70 30.64 10.10
CA LYS A 126 10.92 30.09 11.22
C LYS A 126 9.42 30.26 11.00
N GLN A 127 9.01 31.44 10.52
CA GLN A 127 7.61 31.75 10.25
C GLN A 127 7.07 30.92 9.08
N HIS A 128 7.83 30.77 8.00
CA HIS A 128 7.48 29.91 6.86
C HIS A 128 7.25 28.46 7.30
N ARG A 129 8.22 27.86 8.02
CA ARG A 129 8.09 26.48 8.53
C ARG A 129 6.85 26.28 9.41
N ARG A 130 6.57 27.22 10.32
CA ARG A 130 5.40 27.15 11.22
C ARG A 130 4.09 27.22 10.46
N LYS A 131 3.94 28.23 9.57
CA LYS A 131 2.73 28.38 8.74
C LYS A 131 2.49 27.19 7.82
N GLU A 132 3.57 26.61 7.29
CA GLU A 132 3.47 25.40 6.48
C GLU A 132 2.89 24.25 7.30
N LEU A 133 3.45 23.95 8.47
CA LEU A 133 2.97 22.88 9.33
C LEU A 133 1.53 23.11 9.81
N GLU A 134 1.17 24.35 10.17
CA GLU A 134 -0.21 24.71 10.53
C GLU A 134 -1.19 24.42 9.38
N THR A 135 -0.79 24.73 8.15
CA THR A 135 -1.59 24.44 6.94
C THR A 135 -1.73 22.95 6.72
N ARG A 136 -0.62 22.20 6.83
CA ARG A 136 -0.63 20.75 6.65
C ARG A 136 -1.46 20.04 7.71
N GLN A 137 -1.40 20.48 8.96
CA GLN A 137 -2.19 19.88 10.04
C GLN A 137 -3.70 20.08 9.86
N LYS A 138 -4.11 21.17 9.17
CA LYS A 138 -5.49 21.40 8.76
C LYS A 138 -5.88 20.55 7.54
N GLN A 139 -4.96 20.36 6.60
CA GLN A 139 -5.20 19.66 5.33
C GLN A 139 -5.21 18.13 5.48
N TYR A 140 -4.28 17.56 6.27
CA TYR A 140 -4.12 16.12 6.41
C TYR A 140 -4.58 15.69 7.81
N ARG A 141 -5.87 15.50 8.04
CA ARG A 141 -6.40 15.15 9.37
C ARG A 141 -6.53 13.64 9.54
N TRP A 142 -6.51 13.20 10.80
CA TRP A 142 -6.78 11.81 11.16
C TRP A 142 -8.29 11.59 11.27
N MET A 143 -8.73 10.40 10.87
CA MET A 143 -10.10 9.93 11.02
C MET A 143 -10.08 8.44 11.38
N GLU A 144 -10.96 8.04 12.29
CA GLU A 144 -11.24 6.63 12.54
C GLU A 144 -12.26 6.17 11.50
N TRP A 145 -11.87 5.26 10.62
CA TRP A 145 -12.79 4.71 9.60
C TRP A 145 -13.75 3.69 10.21
N THR A 146 -13.21 2.79 11.04
CA THR A 146 -13.93 1.72 11.74
C THR A 146 -13.34 1.58 13.15
N PRO A 147 -14.14 1.30 14.20
CA PRO A 147 -13.64 1.12 15.56
C PRO A 147 -12.48 0.12 15.64
N GLY A 148 -11.39 0.54 16.30
CA GLY A 148 -10.22 -0.30 16.54
C GLY A 148 -9.24 -0.43 15.37
N PHE A 149 -9.53 0.18 14.22
CA PHE A 149 -8.54 0.32 13.14
C PHE A 149 -7.48 1.37 13.49
N PRO A 150 -6.26 1.28 12.93
CA PRO A 150 -5.36 2.42 12.87
C PRO A 150 -6.06 3.63 12.23
N LEU A 151 -5.84 4.82 12.79
CA LEU A 151 -6.39 6.05 12.20
C LEU A 151 -5.89 6.22 10.75
N SER A 152 -6.78 6.66 9.88
CA SER A 152 -6.50 6.92 8.46
C SER A 152 -6.71 8.40 8.11
N ILE A 153 -6.58 8.73 6.83
CA ILE A 153 -6.83 10.10 6.35
C ILE A 153 -8.32 10.44 6.51
N ASP A 154 -8.60 11.68 6.89
CA ASP A 154 -9.94 12.27 6.94
C ASP A 154 -10.44 12.63 5.53
N ALA A 155 -10.78 11.60 4.76
CA ALA A 155 -11.40 11.71 3.43
C ALA A 155 -12.32 10.51 3.18
N LYS A 156 -13.51 10.74 2.64
CA LYS A 156 -14.51 9.69 2.41
C LYS A 156 -14.30 8.96 1.09
N CYS A 157 -13.85 9.67 0.07
CA CYS A 157 -13.52 9.09 -1.22
C CYS A 157 -12.29 9.76 -1.84
N HIS A 158 -11.74 9.15 -2.88
CA HIS A 158 -10.47 9.58 -3.48
C HIS A 158 -10.45 11.05 -3.93
N LYS A 159 -11.57 11.56 -4.43
CA LYS A 159 -11.69 12.95 -4.90
C LYS A 159 -11.58 13.98 -3.78
N ASP A 160 -11.87 13.60 -2.54
CA ASP A 160 -11.83 14.50 -1.37
C ASP A 160 -10.39 14.69 -0.87
N LEU A 161 -9.45 13.86 -1.33
CA LEU A 161 -8.05 13.96 -0.97
C LEU A 161 -7.44 15.25 -1.54
N PRO A 162 -6.49 15.88 -0.82
CA PRO A 162 -5.60 16.87 -1.40
C PRO A 162 -4.95 16.38 -2.70
N ARG A 163 -4.91 17.24 -3.74
CA ARG A 163 -4.39 16.88 -5.06
C ARG A 163 -2.98 16.29 -5.02
N ASP A 164 -2.13 16.79 -4.11
CA ASP A 164 -0.76 16.31 -3.86
C ASP A 164 -0.65 14.82 -3.53
N ILE A 165 -1.70 14.22 -2.97
CA ILE A 165 -1.70 12.80 -2.57
C ILE A 165 -2.73 11.97 -3.33
N GLN A 166 -3.35 12.53 -4.37
CA GLN A 166 -4.19 11.78 -5.31
C GLN A 166 -3.30 10.99 -6.30
N PHE A 167 -3.93 10.14 -7.10
CA PHE A 167 -3.26 9.54 -8.25
C PHE A 167 -3.07 10.59 -9.35
N ASP A 168 -1.94 10.49 -10.05
CA ASP A 168 -1.82 11.09 -11.37
C ASP A 168 -2.82 10.39 -12.30
N SER A 169 -3.48 11.10 -13.23
CA SER A 169 -4.56 10.52 -14.04
C SER A 169 -4.12 9.27 -14.82
N GLU A 170 -2.88 9.24 -15.32
CA GLU A 170 -2.26 8.09 -15.99
C GLU A 170 -2.13 6.87 -15.06
N LYS A 171 -1.88 7.13 -13.76
CA LYS A 171 -1.74 6.12 -12.72
C LYS A 171 -3.03 5.93 -11.93
N GLY A 172 -4.15 6.43 -12.46
CA GLY A 172 -5.46 6.29 -11.83
C GLY A 172 -5.77 4.83 -11.58
N VAL A 173 -5.84 4.44 -10.31
CA VAL A 173 -6.28 3.10 -9.92
C VAL A 173 -7.74 3.19 -9.52
N ASP A 174 -8.56 2.39 -10.20
CA ASP A 174 -9.95 2.16 -9.84
C ASP A 174 -10.18 0.66 -9.73
N PHE A 175 -10.57 0.19 -8.54
CA PHE A 175 -10.66 -1.25 -8.27
C PHE A 175 -11.75 -1.90 -9.13
N VAL A 176 -12.89 -1.23 -9.29
CA VAL A 176 -14.00 -1.72 -10.11
C VAL A 176 -13.56 -1.85 -11.56
N LEU A 177 -13.01 -0.78 -12.14
CA LEU A 177 -12.58 -0.80 -13.53
C LEU A 177 -11.47 -1.83 -13.78
N ASN A 178 -10.48 -1.90 -12.87
CA ASN A 178 -9.36 -2.81 -13.02
C ASN A 178 -9.79 -4.28 -12.91
N TYR A 179 -10.69 -4.60 -11.98
CA TYR A 179 -11.20 -5.97 -11.82
C TYR A 179 -12.08 -6.37 -13.01
N SER A 180 -12.95 -5.47 -13.49
CA SER A 180 -13.76 -5.72 -14.69
C SER A 180 -12.90 -5.93 -15.94
N LYS A 181 -11.91 -5.06 -16.17
CA LYS A 181 -10.95 -5.23 -17.28
C LYS A 181 -10.13 -6.51 -17.14
N ALA A 182 -9.71 -6.87 -15.94
CA ALA A 182 -9.01 -8.12 -15.70
C ALA A 182 -9.89 -9.33 -16.06
N MET A 183 -11.15 -9.36 -15.62
CA MET A 183 -12.07 -10.45 -15.98
C MET A 183 -12.32 -10.56 -17.48
N GLU A 184 -12.39 -9.43 -18.19
CA GLU A 184 -12.50 -9.39 -19.66
C GLU A 184 -11.23 -9.93 -20.32
N ASN A 185 -10.06 -9.42 -19.94
CA ASN A 185 -8.76 -9.84 -20.47
C ASN A 185 -8.46 -11.32 -20.20
N LEU A 186 -8.98 -11.86 -19.09
CA LEU A 186 -8.84 -13.26 -18.69
C LEU A 186 -9.93 -14.16 -19.29
N PHE A 187 -10.86 -13.60 -20.09
CA PHE A 187 -11.97 -14.32 -20.72
C PHE A 187 -12.90 -15.06 -19.73
N ILE A 188 -13.04 -14.52 -18.52
CA ILE A 188 -13.87 -15.07 -17.44
C ILE A 188 -15.12 -14.24 -17.14
N ASN A 189 -15.38 -13.18 -17.90
CA ASN A 189 -16.56 -12.31 -17.78
C ASN A 189 -17.89 -13.07 -17.75
N ARG A 190 -18.02 -14.19 -18.49
CA ARG A 190 -19.23 -15.04 -18.47
C ARG A 190 -19.58 -15.62 -17.09
N PHE A 191 -18.60 -15.72 -16.19
CA PHE A 191 -18.76 -16.29 -14.85
C PHE A 191 -19.04 -15.25 -13.77
N MET A 192 -18.98 -13.96 -14.10
CA MET A 192 -19.01 -12.85 -13.13
C MET A 192 -20.26 -12.81 -12.23
N HIS A 193 -21.35 -13.47 -12.65
CA HIS A 193 -22.61 -13.53 -11.91
C HIS A 193 -23.04 -14.95 -11.54
N MET A 194 -22.19 -15.95 -11.76
CA MET A 194 -22.52 -17.37 -11.54
C MET A 194 -22.19 -17.84 -10.11
N PHE A 195 -22.66 -17.10 -9.08
CA PHE A 195 -22.36 -17.39 -7.67
C PHE A 195 -23.00 -18.68 -7.14
N GLN A 196 -24.01 -19.21 -7.84
CA GLN A 196 -24.75 -20.42 -7.47
C GLN A 196 -24.34 -21.65 -8.28
N SER A 197 -23.24 -21.56 -9.04
CA SER A 197 -22.78 -22.65 -9.92
C SER A 197 -21.42 -23.17 -9.45
N SER A 198 -21.36 -24.47 -9.17
CA SER A 198 -20.09 -25.16 -8.91
C SER A 198 -19.43 -25.63 -10.21
N TRP A 199 -18.12 -25.76 -10.20
CA TRP A 199 -17.40 -26.52 -11.23
C TRP A 199 -17.77 -28.00 -11.12
N SER A 200 -18.06 -28.67 -12.23
CA SER A 200 -18.48 -30.07 -12.19
C SER A 200 -17.35 -31.00 -11.76
N ASN A 201 -16.10 -30.60 -12.01
CA ASN A 201 -14.86 -31.28 -11.61
C ASN A 201 -13.66 -30.33 -11.78
N PHE A 202 -12.48 -30.76 -11.34
CA PHE A 202 -11.24 -29.97 -11.48
C PHE A 202 -10.91 -29.61 -12.94
N ALA A 203 -11.18 -30.50 -13.90
CA ALA A 203 -10.86 -30.28 -15.31
C ALA A 203 -11.68 -29.12 -15.93
N ASP A 204 -12.85 -28.80 -15.38
CA ASP A 204 -13.64 -27.66 -15.85
C ASP A 204 -12.97 -26.32 -15.52
N PHE A 205 -12.43 -26.18 -14.30
CA PHE A 205 -11.65 -25.00 -13.93
C PHE A 205 -10.29 -24.97 -14.62
N GLU A 206 -9.63 -26.13 -14.77
CA GLU A 206 -8.35 -26.27 -15.46
C GLU A 206 -8.40 -25.71 -16.89
N LYS A 207 -9.44 -26.03 -17.67
CA LYS A 207 -9.64 -25.51 -19.04
C LYS A 207 -9.63 -23.98 -19.13
N ILE A 208 -10.06 -23.30 -18.06
CA ILE A 208 -10.05 -21.84 -17.97
C ILE A 208 -8.67 -21.38 -17.54
N PHE A 209 -8.15 -21.98 -16.48
CA PHE A 209 -6.88 -21.61 -15.87
C PHE A 209 -5.69 -21.71 -16.84
N VAL A 210 -5.59 -22.76 -17.66
CA VAL A 210 -4.48 -22.94 -18.61
C VAL A 210 -4.34 -21.78 -19.60
N ARG A 211 -5.43 -21.06 -19.90
CA ARG A 211 -5.42 -19.91 -20.83
C ARG A 211 -4.83 -18.65 -20.22
N ILE A 212 -4.79 -18.57 -18.89
CA ILE A 212 -4.41 -17.37 -18.14
C ILE A 212 -3.21 -17.61 -17.20
N SER A 213 -2.73 -18.85 -17.16
CA SER A 213 -1.65 -19.25 -16.27
C SER A 213 -0.33 -18.54 -16.61
N ASN A 214 0.50 -18.40 -15.59
CA ASN A 214 1.92 -18.07 -15.73
C ASN A 214 2.76 -19.25 -15.20
N THR A 215 4.08 -19.13 -15.32
CA THR A 215 5.02 -20.18 -14.93
C THR A 215 4.80 -20.71 -13.52
N ILE A 216 4.67 -19.83 -12.51
CA ILE A 216 4.52 -20.27 -11.12
C ILE A 216 3.13 -20.87 -10.88
N SER A 217 2.09 -20.27 -11.46
CA SER A 217 0.72 -20.75 -11.26
C SER A 217 0.51 -22.12 -11.92
N GLU A 218 1.13 -22.39 -13.06
CA GLU A 218 1.14 -23.71 -13.71
C GLU A 218 1.88 -24.75 -12.87
N GLN A 219 3.01 -24.39 -12.25
CA GLN A 219 3.71 -25.27 -11.30
C GLN A 219 2.81 -25.60 -10.10
N VAL A 220 2.08 -24.63 -9.56
CA VAL A 220 1.11 -24.89 -8.49
C VAL A 220 0.00 -25.83 -8.97
N MET A 221 -0.58 -25.61 -10.15
CA MET A 221 -1.61 -26.49 -10.71
C MET A 221 -1.14 -27.95 -10.83
N ASN A 222 0.12 -28.17 -11.20
CA ASN A 222 0.66 -29.52 -11.35
C ASN A 222 1.05 -30.19 -10.01
N HIS A 223 1.39 -29.40 -8.99
CA HIS A 223 1.99 -29.90 -7.75
C HIS A 223 1.22 -29.56 -6.46
N TRP A 224 0.05 -28.91 -6.51
CA TRP A 224 -0.67 -28.44 -5.30
C TRP A 224 -1.11 -29.55 -4.35
N GLN A 225 -1.25 -30.79 -4.82
CA GLN A 225 -1.59 -31.94 -3.98
C GLN A 225 -0.39 -32.47 -3.19
N GLU A 226 0.84 -32.09 -3.55
CA GLU A 226 2.06 -32.57 -2.90
C GLU A 226 2.32 -31.86 -1.57
N ASP A 227 2.71 -32.63 -0.55
CA ASP A 227 3.05 -32.12 0.78
C ASP A 227 4.28 -31.20 0.75
N LEU A 228 5.22 -31.46 -0.17
CA LEU A 228 6.38 -30.61 -0.38
C LEU A 228 5.98 -29.22 -0.89
N MET A 229 5.09 -29.14 -1.89
CA MET A 229 4.61 -27.85 -2.42
C MET A 229 3.75 -27.11 -1.38
N PHE A 230 2.97 -27.83 -0.58
CA PHE A 230 2.22 -27.26 0.54
C PHE A 230 3.15 -26.63 1.58
N GLY A 231 4.13 -27.38 2.09
CA GLY A 231 5.08 -26.89 3.08
C GLY A 231 6.00 -25.78 2.55
N TYR A 232 6.39 -25.85 1.27
CA TYR A 232 7.20 -24.83 0.60
C TYR A 232 6.57 -23.44 0.62
N GLN A 233 5.25 -23.35 0.47
CA GLN A 233 4.53 -22.07 0.44
C GLN A 233 4.60 -21.29 1.77
N PHE A 234 4.81 -21.95 2.91
CA PHE A 234 4.99 -21.26 4.19
C PHE A 234 6.34 -20.54 4.32
N LEU A 235 7.32 -20.87 3.47
CA LEU A 235 8.62 -20.22 3.46
C LEU A 235 8.78 -19.28 2.25
N ASN A 236 8.20 -19.63 1.11
CA ASN A 236 8.47 -18.95 -0.17
C ASN A 236 7.20 -18.65 -0.98
N GLY A 237 6.02 -18.84 -0.39
CA GLY A 237 4.74 -18.49 -1.02
C GLY A 237 4.42 -17.00 -0.88
N CYS A 238 3.13 -16.66 -1.00
CA CYS A 238 2.66 -15.27 -0.85
C CYS A 238 2.60 -14.80 0.61
N ASN A 239 2.55 -15.71 1.59
CA ASN A 239 2.42 -15.38 3.01
C ASN A 239 3.49 -16.01 3.92
N PRO A 240 4.80 -15.82 3.66
CA PRO A 240 5.88 -16.52 4.35
C PRO A 240 6.24 -15.90 5.71
N VAL A 241 5.23 -15.57 6.53
CA VAL A 241 5.41 -14.82 7.78
C VAL A 241 4.77 -15.47 9.02
N LEU A 242 4.05 -16.59 8.83
CA LEU A 242 3.29 -17.23 9.92
C LEU A 242 4.02 -18.41 10.56
N ILE A 243 4.84 -19.13 9.79
CA ILE A 243 5.52 -20.34 10.27
C ILE A 243 6.52 -20.01 11.37
N GLN A 244 6.48 -20.80 12.43
CA GLN A 244 7.37 -20.67 13.58
C GLN A 244 7.95 -22.03 13.95
N ARG A 245 9.18 -22.05 14.45
CA ARG A 245 9.75 -23.26 15.04
C ARG A 245 8.99 -23.60 16.31
N CYS A 246 8.48 -24.83 16.39
CA CYS A 246 7.80 -25.34 17.56
C CYS A 246 8.85 -25.66 18.64
N THR A 247 8.77 -25.00 19.79
CA THR A 247 9.64 -25.28 20.95
C THR A 247 8.96 -26.12 22.01
N LYS A 248 7.63 -26.23 21.93
CA LYS A 248 6.77 -27.08 22.76
C LYS A 248 5.47 -27.32 22.00
N LEU A 249 4.99 -28.56 21.98
CA LEU A 249 3.72 -28.89 21.34
C LEU A 249 2.57 -28.08 21.97
N PRO A 250 1.67 -27.48 21.16
CA PRO A 250 0.49 -26.79 21.68
C PRO A 250 -0.41 -27.73 22.47
N VAL A 251 -0.86 -27.32 23.65
CA VAL A 251 -1.71 -28.15 24.53
C VAL A 251 -3.05 -28.49 23.89
N ASN A 252 -3.54 -27.60 23.02
CA ASN A 252 -4.77 -27.78 22.26
C ASN A 252 -4.59 -28.53 20.93
N LEU A 253 -3.41 -29.12 20.70
CA LEU A 253 -3.14 -30.07 19.63
C LEU A 253 -2.60 -31.37 20.26
N PRO A 254 -3.47 -32.31 20.64
CA PRO A 254 -3.08 -33.56 21.30
C PRO A 254 -2.50 -34.59 20.32
N VAL A 255 -1.53 -34.18 19.51
CA VAL A 255 -0.78 -35.03 18.58
C VAL A 255 0.22 -35.89 19.36
N THR A 256 0.35 -37.17 19.01
CA THR A 256 1.28 -38.10 19.65
C THR A 256 2.34 -38.58 18.67
N THR A 257 3.45 -39.13 19.18
CA THR A 257 4.49 -39.76 18.35
C THR A 257 3.90 -40.86 17.47
N GLU A 258 3.00 -41.70 18.00
CA GLU A 258 2.37 -42.82 17.27
C GLU A 258 1.58 -42.33 16.04
N MET A 259 0.92 -41.17 16.15
CA MET A 259 0.16 -40.58 15.04
C MET A 259 1.06 -40.16 13.88
N VAL A 260 2.26 -39.66 14.18
CA VAL A 260 3.15 -39.07 13.17
C VAL A 260 4.40 -39.93 12.89
N GLU A 261 4.48 -41.13 13.45
CA GLU A 261 5.64 -42.03 13.35
C GLU A 261 6.05 -42.25 11.89
N CYS A 262 5.08 -42.45 10.99
CA CYS A 262 5.31 -42.66 9.57
C CYS A 262 5.93 -41.45 8.84
N SER A 263 5.85 -40.26 9.43
CA SER A 263 6.41 -39.02 8.88
C SER A 263 7.78 -38.66 9.46
N LEU A 264 8.17 -39.26 10.59
CA LEU A 264 9.46 -39.00 11.24
C LEU A 264 10.55 -39.88 10.62
N GLU A 265 11.67 -39.27 10.21
CA GLU A 265 12.70 -39.97 9.41
C GLU A 265 13.96 -40.31 10.22
N ARG A 266 14.05 -39.89 11.48
CA ARG A 266 15.29 -39.98 12.29
C ARG A 266 15.26 -41.03 13.40
N GLN A 267 14.21 -41.85 13.49
CA GLN A 267 14.02 -42.81 14.60
C GLN A 267 13.98 -42.10 15.96
N LEU A 268 13.39 -40.92 15.99
CA LEU A 268 13.19 -40.10 17.18
C LEU A 268 11.70 -39.98 17.46
N THR A 269 11.37 -39.80 18.73
CA THR A 269 10.01 -39.40 19.15
C THR A 269 9.69 -37.98 18.67
N LEU A 270 8.41 -37.64 18.58
CA LEU A 270 7.97 -36.30 18.22
C LEU A 270 8.54 -35.25 19.20
N GLU A 271 8.57 -35.57 20.49
CA GLU A 271 9.11 -34.69 21.54
C GLU A 271 10.61 -34.43 21.32
N GLN A 272 11.39 -35.46 20.98
CA GLN A 272 12.81 -35.31 20.63
C GLN A 272 13.01 -34.47 19.36
N GLU A 273 12.15 -34.61 18.35
CA GLU A 273 12.21 -33.78 17.14
C GLU A 273 11.87 -32.31 17.42
N VAL A 274 10.97 -32.04 18.39
CA VAL A 274 10.71 -30.69 18.91
C VAL A 274 11.95 -30.13 19.61
N GLU A 275 12.60 -30.91 20.50
CA GLU A 275 13.81 -30.51 21.21
C GLU A 275 14.98 -30.18 20.26
N LEU A 276 15.14 -30.97 19.19
CA LEU A 276 16.12 -30.72 18.14
C LEU A 276 15.75 -29.56 17.20
N GLY A 277 14.54 -29.01 17.32
CA GLY A 277 14.07 -27.88 16.53
C GLY A 277 13.74 -28.23 15.08
N ASN A 278 13.37 -29.49 14.81
CA ASN A 278 12.95 -29.96 13.49
C ASN A 278 11.43 -29.85 13.27
N ILE A 279 10.66 -29.52 14.31
CA ILE A 279 9.21 -29.33 14.24
C ILE A 279 8.86 -27.85 14.14
N PHE A 280 7.87 -27.53 13.31
CA PHE A 280 7.35 -26.20 13.04
C PHE A 280 5.84 -26.20 13.20
N VAL A 281 5.27 -25.03 13.48
CA VAL A 281 3.83 -24.85 13.64
C VAL A 281 3.37 -23.60 12.92
N VAL A 282 2.18 -23.68 12.33
CA VAL A 282 1.39 -22.54 11.88
C VAL A 282 0.05 -22.60 12.60
N ASP A 283 -0.22 -21.61 13.44
CA ASP A 283 -1.44 -21.53 14.26
C ASP A 283 -2.33 -20.38 13.79
N PHE A 284 -3.53 -20.71 13.33
CA PHE A 284 -4.53 -19.77 12.82
C PHE A 284 -5.56 -19.35 13.89
N LYS A 285 -5.20 -19.42 15.18
CA LYS A 285 -6.06 -18.99 16.29
C LYS A 285 -6.74 -17.63 16.12
N LEU A 286 -6.14 -16.69 15.37
CA LEU A 286 -6.75 -15.38 15.09
C LEU A 286 -8.09 -15.48 14.32
N LEU A 287 -8.33 -16.58 13.61
CA LEU A 287 -9.57 -16.83 12.88
C LEU A 287 -10.66 -17.45 13.77
N ASP A 288 -10.33 -17.89 14.99
CA ASP A 288 -11.29 -18.50 15.90
C ASP A 288 -12.32 -17.46 16.38
N GLY A 289 -13.60 -17.80 16.24
CA GLY A 289 -14.71 -16.89 16.57
C GLY A 289 -14.93 -15.72 15.61
N ILE A 290 -14.27 -15.68 14.45
CA ILE A 290 -14.54 -14.66 13.42
C ILE A 290 -15.88 -14.97 12.74
N ASP A 291 -16.72 -13.94 12.64
CA ASP A 291 -18.01 -14.03 11.95
C ASP A 291 -17.80 -14.31 10.45
N VAL A 292 -18.51 -15.31 9.92
CA VAL A 292 -18.50 -15.66 8.49
C VAL A 292 -19.33 -14.67 7.67
N ASN A 293 -19.00 -14.51 6.40
CA ASN A 293 -19.76 -13.70 5.46
C ASN A 293 -21.18 -14.27 5.24
N LYS A 294 -22.20 -13.43 5.48
CA LYS A 294 -23.63 -13.77 5.34
C LYS A 294 -24.35 -12.84 4.35
N THR A 295 -23.61 -12.13 3.50
CA THR A 295 -24.19 -11.16 2.55
C THR A 295 -25.00 -11.83 1.42
N ASP A 296 -24.64 -13.06 1.04
CA ASP A 296 -25.43 -13.89 0.14
C ASP A 296 -26.26 -14.91 0.95
N PRO A 297 -27.59 -14.73 1.09
CA PRO A 297 -28.44 -15.65 1.85
C PRO A 297 -28.58 -17.03 1.20
N CYS A 298 -28.23 -17.16 -0.08
CA CYS A 298 -28.32 -18.42 -0.82
C CYS A 298 -27.05 -19.28 -0.67
N THR A 299 -25.96 -18.72 -0.14
CA THR A 299 -24.66 -19.41 -0.02
C THR A 299 -24.14 -19.34 1.41
N LEU A 300 -24.17 -20.48 2.10
CA LEU A 300 -23.50 -20.59 3.41
C LEU A 300 -21.99 -20.64 3.21
N GLN A 301 -21.28 -19.71 3.85
CA GLN A 301 -19.81 -19.66 3.87
C GLN A 301 -19.29 -20.08 5.24
N PHE A 302 -18.05 -20.57 5.27
CA PHE A 302 -17.46 -21.23 6.43
C PHE A 302 -16.01 -20.79 6.60
N LEU A 303 -15.57 -20.75 7.85
CA LEU A 303 -14.18 -20.49 8.24
C LEU A 303 -13.69 -21.59 9.18
N ALA A 304 -12.37 -21.76 9.19
CA ALA A 304 -11.67 -22.63 10.11
C ALA A 304 -10.55 -21.84 10.79
N ALA A 305 -10.10 -22.33 11.94
CA ALA A 305 -8.93 -21.82 12.66
C ALA A 305 -7.91 -22.94 12.90
N PRO A 306 -7.23 -23.43 11.84
CA PRO A 306 -6.43 -24.64 11.94
C PRO A 306 -5.15 -24.47 12.77
N ILE A 307 -4.62 -25.60 13.21
CA ILE A 307 -3.25 -25.75 13.70
C ILE A 307 -2.56 -26.75 12.78
N CYS A 308 -1.52 -26.32 12.08
CA CYS A 308 -0.75 -27.16 11.16
C CYS A 308 0.64 -27.40 11.75
N LEU A 309 0.98 -28.67 11.98
CA LEU A 309 2.30 -29.10 12.42
C LEU A 309 3.11 -29.57 11.21
N LEU A 310 4.37 -29.12 11.12
CA LEU A 310 5.28 -29.44 10.03
C LEU A 310 6.60 -29.97 10.54
N TYR A 311 7.30 -30.72 9.70
CA TYR A 311 8.56 -31.37 10.02
C TYR A 311 9.62 -31.07 8.97
N LYS A 312 10.85 -30.78 9.43
CA LYS A 312 12.04 -30.64 8.58
C LYS A 312 12.67 -32.01 8.37
N ASN A 313 12.46 -32.55 7.18
CA ASN A 313 12.94 -33.88 6.79
C ASN A 313 14.47 -33.93 6.56
N LEU A 314 15.02 -35.11 6.25
CA LEU A 314 16.45 -35.32 6.01
C LEU A 314 16.97 -34.53 4.79
N ALA A 315 16.11 -34.26 3.81
CA ALA A 315 16.39 -33.39 2.66
C ALA A 315 16.27 -31.89 2.97
N ASN A 316 16.09 -31.51 4.25
CA ASN A 316 15.87 -30.15 4.72
C ASN A 316 14.67 -29.45 4.06
N LYS A 317 13.63 -30.21 3.72
CA LYS A 317 12.33 -29.71 3.27
C LYS A 317 11.36 -29.72 4.45
N ILE A 318 10.53 -28.68 4.55
CA ILE A 318 9.45 -28.62 5.52
C ILE A 318 8.20 -29.22 4.87
N VAL A 319 7.62 -30.24 5.50
CA VAL A 319 6.40 -30.93 5.05
C VAL A 319 5.36 -31.01 6.19
N PRO A 320 4.06 -30.93 5.89
CA PRO A 320 3.00 -31.09 6.88
C PRO A 320 2.93 -32.53 7.40
N ILE A 321 2.74 -32.70 8.71
CA ILE A 321 2.64 -34.02 9.36
C ILE A 321 1.36 -34.20 10.19
N ALA A 322 0.70 -33.12 10.58
CA ALA A 322 -0.59 -33.16 11.28
C ALA A 322 -1.37 -31.85 11.07
N ILE A 323 -2.69 -31.94 10.91
CA ILE A 323 -3.59 -30.78 10.79
C ILE A 323 -4.82 -31.00 11.66
N GLN A 324 -5.09 -30.08 12.59
CA GLN A 324 -6.38 -29.96 13.29
C GLN A 324 -7.10 -28.72 12.77
N LEU A 325 -8.36 -28.81 12.35
CA LEU A 325 -9.03 -27.72 11.63
C LEU A 325 -9.60 -26.62 12.54
N ASN A 326 -9.90 -26.94 13.80
CA ASN A 326 -10.34 -25.96 14.79
C ASN A 326 -9.45 -25.96 16.04
N GLN A 327 -9.59 -24.92 16.86
CA GLN A 327 -8.72 -24.68 18.02
C GLN A 327 -8.99 -25.61 19.21
N VAL A 328 -10.22 -26.11 19.37
CA VAL A 328 -10.61 -26.96 20.50
C VAL A 328 -10.62 -28.43 20.05
N PRO A 329 -9.77 -29.31 20.63
CA PRO A 329 -9.74 -30.72 20.25
C PRO A 329 -11.00 -31.46 20.71
N GLY A 330 -11.38 -32.52 19.99
CA GLY A 330 -12.49 -33.39 20.35
C GLY A 330 -12.86 -34.34 19.21
N ASP A 331 -13.81 -35.24 19.45
CA ASP A 331 -14.21 -36.28 18.49
C ASP A 331 -14.73 -35.70 17.15
N GLU A 332 -15.34 -34.51 17.19
CA GLU A 332 -15.83 -33.79 16.01
C GLU A 332 -14.77 -32.88 15.35
N ASN A 333 -13.56 -32.79 15.91
CA ASN A 333 -12.43 -32.04 15.38
C ASN A 333 -11.17 -32.92 15.37
N PRO A 334 -11.12 -33.91 14.46
CA PRO A 334 -10.02 -34.85 14.38
C PRO A 334 -8.72 -34.16 13.96
N ILE A 335 -7.60 -34.81 14.28
CA ILE A 335 -6.28 -34.47 13.75
C ILE A 335 -6.09 -35.32 12.50
N PHE A 336 -6.09 -34.67 11.34
CA PHE A 336 -5.83 -35.30 10.05
C PHE A 336 -4.33 -35.50 9.85
N LEU A 337 -3.97 -36.61 9.20
CA LEU A 337 -2.61 -37.07 8.98
C LEU A 337 -2.36 -37.39 7.50
N PRO A 338 -1.10 -37.33 7.02
CA PRO A 338 -0.75 -37.76 5.66
C PRO A 338 -1.09 -39.23 5.36
N SER A 339 -1.24 -40.06 6.40
CA SER A 339 -1.62 -41.47 6.31
C SER A 339 -3.12 -41.71 6.13
N ASP A 340 -3.95 -40.68 6.29
CA ASP A 340 -5.41 -40.81 6.17
C ASP A 340 -5.84 -41.04 4.71
N ALA A 341 -7.14 -41.24 4.49
CA ALA A 341 -7.66 -41.35 3.14
C ALA A 341 -7.29 -40.12 2.30
N LYS A 342 -7.00 -40.34 1.01
CA LYS A 342 -6.47 -39.32 0.10
C LYS A 342 -7.20 -37.97 0.20
N TYR A 343 -8.53 -37.99 0.23
CA TYR A 343 -9.32 -36.76 0.21
C TYR A 343 -9.51 -36.13 1.60
N ASP A 344 -9.39 -36.90 2.68
CA ASP A 344 -9.43 -36.35 4.04
C ASP A 344 -8.20 -35.47 4.26
N TRP A 345 -7.01 -36.01 3.94
CA TRP A 345 -5.76 -35.25 4.02
C TRP A 345 -5.74 -34.06 3.05
N LEU A 346 -6.20 -34.26 1.81
CA LEU A 346 -6.24 -33.19 0.82
C LEU A 346 -7.17 -32.05 1.25
N LEU A 347 -8.35 -32.37 1.78
CA LEU A 347 -9.31 -31.36 2.24
C LEU A 347 -8.79 -30.62 3.48
N ALA A 348 -8.15 -31.31 4.42
CA ALA A 348 -7.52 -30.67 5.57
C ALA A 348 -6.46 -29.64 5.13
N LYS A 349 -5.63 -29.98 4.14
CA LYS A 349 -4.68 -29.02 3.54
C LYS A 349 -5.37 -27.86 2.83
N ILE A 350 -6.46 -28.10 2.08
CA ILE A 350 -7.22 -27.03 1.42
C ILE A 350 -7.74 -26.02 2.45
N TRP A 351 -8.29 -26.48 3.57
CA TRP A 351 -8.74 -25.61 4.66
C TRP A 351 -7.61 -24.75 5.24
N VAL A 352 -6.43 -25.34 5.46
CA VAL A 352 -5.25 -24.57 5.88
C VAL A 352 -4.85 -23.52 4.84
N ARG A 353 -4.88 -23.84 3.53
CA ARG A 353 -4.61 -22.85 2.47
C ARG A 353 -5.65 -21.73 2.45
N SER A 354 -6.92 -22.03 2.72
CA SER A 354 -7.99 -21.03 2.84
C SER A 354 -7.73 -20.09 4.02
N SER A 355 -7.42 -20.63 5.20
CA SER A 355 -7.06 -19.85 6.39
C SER A 355 -5.80 -18.99 6.18
N ASP A 356 -4.77 -19.53 5.52
CA ASP A 356 -3.58 -18.77 5.12
C ASP A 356 -3.93 -17.60 4.20
N PHE A 357 -4.81 -17.81 3.22
CA PHE A 357 -5.28 -16.75 2.34
C PHE A 357 -6.03 -15.64 3.09
N HIS A 358 -6.89 -15.99 4.05
CA HIS A 358 -7.60 -14.99 4.87
C HIS A 358 -6.65 -14.15 5.71
N ILE A 359 -5.70 -14.76 6.42
CA ILE A 359 -4.68 -14.04 7.18
C ILE A 359 -3.79 -13.20 6.24
N HIS A 360 -3.39 -13.76 5.10
CA HIS A 360 -2.59 -13.05 4.11
C HIS A 360 -3.26 -11.76 3.66
N GLN A 361 -4.51 -11.82 3.16
CA GLN A 361 -5.17 -10.66 2.58
C GLN A 361 -5.47 -9.58 3.62
N THR A 362 -5.98 -9.96 4.79
CA THR A 362 -6.46 -8.99 5.79
C THR A 362 -5.36 -8.50 6.71
N ILE A 363 -4.48 -9.39 7.17
CA ILE A 363 -3.50 -9.05 8.21
C ILE A 363 -2.15 -8.74 7.59
N THR A 364 -1.56 -9.68 6.84
CA THR A 364 -0.22 -9.52 6.27
C THR A 364 -0.19 -8.41 5.22
N HIS A 365 -1.17 -8.41 4.31
CA HIS A 365 -1.26 -7.47 3.20
C HIS A 365 -1.92 -6.16 3.64
N LEU A 366 -3.23 -6.14 3.89
CA LEU A 366 -3.95 -4.89 4.20
C LEU A 366 -3.44 -4.20 5.47
N LEU A 367 -3.52 -4.84 6.63
CA LEU A 367 -3.16 -4.18 7.89
C LEU A 367 -1.67 -3.83 7.96
N ARG A 368 -0.79 -4.84 7.82
CA ARG A 368 0.65 -4.71 8.10
C ARG A 368 1.46 -4.00 7.02
N THR A 369 0.92 -3.83 5.80
CA THR A 369 1.57 -3.01 4.77
C THR A 369 0.79 -1.75 4.47
N HIS A 370 -0.44 -1.87 3.95
CA HIS A 370 -1.22 -0.72 3.50
C HIS A 370 -1.54 0.25 4.63
N LEU A 371 -2.22 -0.20 5.69
CA LEU A 371 -2.68 0.68 6.77
C LEU A 371 -1.52 1.23 7.60
N VAL A 372 -0.53 0.40 7.92
CA VAL A 372 0.69 0.84 8.62
C VAL A 372 1.45 1.89 7.81
N SER A 373 1.64 1.69 6.50
CA SER A 373 2.34 2.68 5.65
C SER A 373 1.56 3.99 5.53
N GLU A 374 0.23 3.94 5.53
CA GLU A 374 -0.62 5.13 5.54
C GLU A 374 -0.45 5.93 6.84
N VAL A 375 -0.34 5.28 7.99
CA VAL A 375 -0.05 5.96 9.27
C VAL A 375 1.26 6.76 9.17
N PHE A 376 2.33 6.13 8.67
CA PHE A 376 3.60 6.84 8.45
C PHE A 376 3.46 8.00 7.45
N GLY A 377 2.74 7.78 6.35
CA GLY A 377 2.49 8.80 5.34
C GLY A 377 1.76 10.03 5.90
N ILE A 378 0.67 9.82 6.64
CA ILE A 378 -0.10 10.92 7.24
C ILE A 378 0.73 11.65 8.30
N ALA A 379 1.43 10.92 9.17
CA ALA A 379 2.31 11.53 10.17
C ALA A 379 3.42 12.39 9.51
N MET A 380 4.04 11.88 8.43
CA MET A 380 5.03 12.62 7.64
C MET A 380 4.43 13.92 7.09
N TYR A 381 3.29 13.87 6.39
CA TYR A 381 2.65 15.07 5.86
C TYR A 381 2.24 16.06 6.95
N ARG A 382 1.80 15.58 8.12
CA ARG A 382 1.34 16.46 9.21
C ARG A 382 2.47 17.15 9.98
N GLN A 383 3.60 16.49 10.17
CA GLN A 383 4.61 16.92 11.15
C GLN A 383 5.96 17.29 10.53
N LEU A 384 6.23 16.84 9.31
CA LEU A 384 7.46 17.16 8.61
C LEU A 384 7.19 18.22 7.53
N PRO A 385 7.96 19.31 7.48
CA PRO A 385 7.88 20.31 6.41
C PRO A 385 8.17 19.74 5.01
N ALA A 386 8.00 20.54 3.96
CA ALA A 386 8.23 20.10 2.57
C ALA A 386 9.59 19.49 2.31
N VAL A 387 9.66 18.77 1.18
CA VAL A 387 10.88 18.19 0.60
C VAL A 387 11.99 19.24 0.53
N SER A 388 11.67 20.51 0.26
CA SER A 388 12.65 21.60 0.24
C SER A 388 13.23 21.99 1.62
N SER A 389 12.76 21.43 2.73
CA SER A 389 13.12 21.94 4.05
C SER A 389 13.28 20.89 5.15
N CYS A 390 13.18 19.59 4.85
CA CYS A 390 13.37 18.53 5.86
C CYS A 390 14.01 17.26 5.26
N PRO A 391 15.18 16.80 5.79
CA PRO A 391 15.84 15.58 5.30
C PRO A 391 14.95 14.34 5.36
N SER A 392 14.17 14.19 6.44
CA SER A 392 13.27 13.05 6.61
C SER A 392 12.14 13.03 5.59
N THR A 393 11.59 14.20 5.22
CA THR A 393 10.59 14.28 4.14
C THR A 393 11.20 13.93 2.80
N GLN A 394 12.40 14.42 2.49
CA GLN A 394 13.12 14.09 1.25
C GLN A 394 13.30 12.58 1.10
N LEU A 395 13.61 11.89 2.19
CA LEU A 395 13.77 10.44 2.19
C LEU A 395 12.42 9.71 2.05
N LEU A 396 11.43 10.06 2.87
CA LEU A 396 10.21 9.25 3.02
C LEU A 396 9.16 9.49 1.93
N VAL A 397 9.11 10.67 1.31
CA VAL A 397 8.03 11.06 0.39
C VAL A 397 7.89 10.10 -0.80
N ALA A 398 9.00 9.57 -1.30
CA ALA A 398 9.01 8.62 -2.41
C ALA A 398 8.42 7.26 -2.02
N HIS A 399 8.57 6.86 -0.74
CA HIS A 399 8.15 5.54 -0.24
C HIS A 399 6.68 5.51 0.19
N VAL A 400 6.05 6.67 0.38
CA VAL A 400 4.62 6.78 0.73
C VAL A 400 3.77 7.33 -0.43
N ARG A 401 4.37 7.44 -1.63
CA ARG A 401 3.69 7.93 -2.82
C ARG A 401 2.49 7.01 -3.13
N PHE A 402 1.32 7.63 -3.24
CA PHE A 402 0.03 6.99 -3.50
C PHE A 402 -0.51 6.03 -2.44
N THR A 403 0.20 5.79 -1.33
CA THR A 403 -0.31 4.91 -0.25
C THR A 403 -1.66 5.40 0.28
N ILE A 404 -1.81 6.70 0.53
CA ILE A 404 -3.07 7.27 1.01
C ILE A 404 -4.17 7.19 -0.07
N ALA A 405 -3.82 7.42 -1.34
CA ALA A 405 -4.77 7.33 -2.46
C ALA A 405 -5.32 5.91 -2.63
N ILE A 406 -4.45 4.90 -2.68
CA ILE A 406 -4.89 3.52 -2.88
C ILE A 406 -5.72 3.02 -1.71
N ASN A 407 -5.35 3.37 -0.47
CA ASN A 407 -6.10 2.97 0.71
C ASN A 407 -7.47 3.67 0.78
N THR A 408 -7.55 4.93 0.34
CA THR A 408 -8.83 5.65 0.25
C THR A 408 -9.73 5.01 -0.80
N LYS A 409 -9.20 4.64 -1.98
CA LYS A 409 -9.94 3.87 -2.98
C LYS A 409 -10.38 2.50 -2.45
N ALA A 410 -9.54 1.83 -1.66
CA ALA A 410 -9.89 0.54 -1.07
C ALA A 410 -11.05 0.68 -0.08
N ARG A 411 -11.02 1.68 0.80
CA ARG A 411 -12.14 2.00 1.69
C ARG A 411 -13.39 2.45 0.96
N GLU A 412 -13.26 3.05 -0.23
CA GLU A 412 -14.38 3.51 -1.05
C GLU A 412 -15.05 2.38 -1.84
N GLN A 413 -14.28 1.39 -2.33
CA GLN A 413 -14.75 0.43 -3.35
C GLN A 413 -14.51 -1.05 -3.02
N LEU A 414 -13.48 -1.35 -2.23
CA LEU A 414 -12.99 -2.73 -2.03
C LEU A 414 -13.50 -3.31 -0.71
N ILE A 415 -13.16 -2.67 0.42
CA ILE A 415 -13.42 -3.17 1.77
C ILE A 415 -14.54 -2.43 2.50
N CYS A 416 -15.24 -1.50 1.83
CA CYS A 416 -16.49 -0.92 2.32
C CYS A 416 -17.59 -1.96 2.45
N GLU A 417 -18.64 -1.59 3.16
CA GLU A 417 -19.85 -2.40 3.26
C GLU A 417 -20.41 -2.62 1.85
N TYR A 418 -20.66 -3.87 1.48
CA TYR A 418 -21.07 -4.28 0.13
C TYR A 418 -20.03 -3.99 -0.97
N GLY A 419 -18.76 -3.82 -0.58
CA GLY A 419 -17.63 -3.64 -1.48
C GLY A 419 -17.29 -4.91 -2.27
N LEU A 420 -16.30 -4.80 -3.17
CA LEU A 420 -15.86 -5.94 -3.99
C LEU A 420 -15.33 -7.12 -3.17
N PHE A 421 -14.78 -6.87 -1.98
CA PHE A 421 -14.24 -7.93 -1.11
C PHE A 421 -15.34 -8.87 -0.62
N ASP A 422 -16.55 -8.38 -0.34
CA ASP A 422 -17.67 -9.19 0.16
C ASP A 422 -18.18 -10.22 -0.87
N LYS A 423 -17.84 -10.05 -2.16
CA LYS A 423 -18.21 -10.99 -3.23
C LYS A 423 -17.42 -12.30 -3.21
N VAL A 424 -16.23 -12.30 -2.60
CA VAL A 424 -15.28 -13.43 -2.67
C VAL A 424 -14.60 -13.75 -1.34
N GLY A 425 -14.60 -12.82 -0.38
CA GLY A 425 -14.08 -13.03 0.97
C GLY A 425 -15.07 -13.81 1.84
N MET A 426 -14.57 -14.78 2.60
CA MET A 426 -15.39 -15.60 3.51
C MET A 426 -15.53 -15.01 4.92
N ASN A 427 -14.71 -14.03 5.28
CA ASN A 427 -14.84 -13.31 6.55
C ASN A 427 -15.89 -12.20 6.39
N HIS A 428 -16.71 -12.01 7.41
CA HIS A 428 -17.63 -10.89 7.44
C HIS A 428 -16.88 -9.55 7.43
N HIS A 429 -17.58 -8.55 6.92
CA HIS A 429 -17.15 -7.18 6.69
C HIS A 429 -16.11 -6.68 7.72
N LEU A 430 -14.99 -6.14 7.20
CA LEU A 430 -13.92 -5.57 8.03
C LEU A 430 -14.32 -4.23 8.70
N GLY A 431 -15.43 -3.62 8.28
CA GLY A 431 -15.90 -2.31 8.76
C GLY A 431 -16.90 -2.34 9.91
N GLY A 432 -16.91 -3.41 10.71
CA GLY A 432 -17.49 -3.42 12.06
C GLY A 432 -18.94 -3.91 12.19
N LYS A 433 -19.26 -4.32 13.42
CA LYS A 433 -20.61 -4.56 13.95
C LYS A 433 -21.33 -3.26 14.27
#